data_AF-A0AAU7DPM2-F1
#
_entry.id   AF-A0AAU7DPM2-F1
#
_cell.length_a   1.000
_cell.length_b   1.000
_cell.length_c   1.000
_cell.angle_alpha   90.00
_cell.angle_beta   90.00
_cell.angle_gamma   90.00
#
_symmetry.space_group_name_H-M   'P 1'
#
loop_
_entity.id
_entity.type
_entity.pdbx_description
1 polymer ?
#
loop_
_entity_poly.entity_id
_entity_poly.type
_entity_poly.pdbx_seq_one_letter_code
_entity_poly.pdbx_strand_id
1 'polypeptide(L)'
;MNLDLRVPMGLMFTFTGAIMTTWGIKTNGNVDLYARSLGINANLWWGLVLLVFGLTMFLLGQRSQRRLAKEPPPPVEEGEVRRGH
;
A
#
# COMPACT_ATOMS: atom_id res chain seq x y z
N MET A 1 12.40 -5.52 -15.56
CA MET A 1 11.21 -5.86 -14.75
C MET A 1 10.67 -4.57 -14.15
N ASN A 2 9.60 -4.00 -14.71
CA ASN A 2 8.95 -2.82 -14.13
C ASN A 2 8.25 -3.25 -12.84
N LEU A 3 8.93 -3.11 -11.71
CA LEU A 3 8.33 -3.35 -10.41
C LEU A 3 7.23 -2.29 -10.22
N ASP A 4 5.97 -2.72 -10.19
CA ASP A 4 4.83 -1.83 -10.03
C ASP A 4 4.88 -1.26 -8.61
N LEU A 5 5.42 -0.04 -8.49
CA LEU A 5 5.65 0.70 -7.24
C LEU A 5 4.38 0.85 -6.37
N ARG A 6 3.22 0.60 -6.96
CA ARG A 6 1.92 0.57 -6.28
C ARG A 6 1.86 -0.46 -5.15
N VAL A 7 2.50 -1.62 -5.35
CA VAL A 7 2.51 -2.69 -4.34
C VAL A 7 3.34 -2.31 -3.11
N PRO A 8 4.63 -1.92 -3.23
CA PRO A 8 5.42 -1.53 -2.06
C PRO A 8 4.85 -0.27 -1.38
N MET A 9 4.33 0.70 -2.12
CA MET A 9 3.68 1.87 -1.52
C MET A 9 2.42 1.50 -0.72
N GLY A 10 1.52 0.68 -1.29
CA GLY A 10 0.30 0.23 -0.59
C GLY A 10 0.62 -0.56 0.68
N LEU A 11 1.67 -1.37 0.66
CA LEU A 11 2.15 -2.14 1.82
C LEU A 11 2.61 -1.23 2.97
N MET A 12 3.41 -0.21 2.66
CA MET A 12 3.90 0.75 3.64
C MET A 12 2.74 1.52 4.29
N PHE A 13 1.79 2.04 3.48
CA PHE A 13 0.62 2.75 4.02
C PHE A 13 -0.26 1.85 4.89
N THR A 14 -0.44 0.58 4.50
CA THR A 14 -1.21 -0.39 5.30
C THR A 14 -0.54 -0.66 6.65
N PHE A 15 0.78 -0.86 6.68
CA PHE A 15 1.53 -1.07 7.92
C PHE A 15 1.48 0.15 8.84
N THR A 16 1.74 1.35 8.29
CA THR A 16 1.67 2.59 9.07
C THR A 16 0.27 2.85 9.62
N GLY A 17 -0.77 2.66 8.80
CA GLY A 17 -2.17 2.78 9.22
C GLY A 17 -2.55 1.76 10.30
N ALA A 18 -2.06 0.52 10.19
CA ALA A 18 -2.31 -0.54 11.19
C ALA A 18 -1.67 -0.23 12.53
N ILE A 19 -0.42 0.26 12.52
CA ILE A 19 0.28 0.69 13.74
C ILE A 19 -0.46 1.87 14.37
N MET A 20 -0.80 2.91 13.60
CA MET A 20 -1.55 4.07 14.11
C MET A 20 -2.92 3.67 14.67
N THR A 21 -3.66 2.80 13.99
CA THR A 21 -4.98 2.35 14.44
C THR A 21 -4.87 1.56 15.74
N THR A 22 -3.93 0.61 15.82
CA THR A 22 -3.71 -0.21 17.03
C THR A 22 -3.29 0.66 18.22
N TRP A 23 -2.42 1.64 17.97
CA TRP A 23 -2.01 2.60 18.99
C TRP A 23 -3.18 3.49 19.41
N GLY A 24 -3.97 4.01 18.46
CA GLY A 24 -5.17 4.80 18.74
C GLY A 24 -6.21 4.05 19.56
N ILE A 25 -6.42 2.74 19.31
CA ILE A 25 -7.31 1.88 20.11
C ILE A 25 -6.76 1.72 21.53
N LYS A 26 -5.46 1.43 21.67
CA LYS A 26 -4.82 1.23 22.98
C LYS A 26 -4.83 2.50 23.84
N THR A 27 -4.72 3.66 23.21
CA THR A 27 -4.68 4.96 23.91
C THR A 27 -6.08 5.55 24.14
N ASN A 28 -7.16 4.94 23.61
CA ASN A 28 -8.56 5.41 23.70
C ASN A 28 -9.11 5.57 25.13
N GLY A 29 -8.45 5.00 26.14
CA GLY A 29 -8.81 5.12 27.55
C GLY A 29 -8.07 6.21 28.34
N ASN A 30 -7.07 6.89 27.77
CA ASN A 30 -6.26 7.88 28.49
C ASN A 30 -6.85 9.29 28.39
N VAL A 31 -7.69 9.64 29.36
CA VAL A 31 -8.41 10.92 29.47
C VAL A 31 -7.47 12.14 29.43
N ASP A 32 -6.25 12.02 29.97
CA ASP A 32 -5.25 13.11 29.99
C ASP A 32 -4.66 13.46 28.61
N LEU A 33 -4.64 12.52 27.66
CA LEU A 33 -4.16 12.78 26.29
C LEU A 33 -5.23 13.45 25.42
N TYR A 34 -6.52 13.21 25.69
CA TYR A 34 -7.64 13.76 24.91
C TYR A 34 -8.00 15.21 25.24
N ALA A 35 -7.54 15.72 26.38
CA ALA A 35 -7.76 17.10 26.80
C ALA A 35 -7.18 18.13 25.81
N ARG A 36 -6.16 17.75 25.01
CA ARG A 36 -5.52 18.63 24.02
C ARG A 36 -6.14 18.56 22.62
N SER A 37 -7.05 17.60 22.39
CA SER A 37 -7.60 17.28 21.06
C SER A 37 -9.14 17.39 21.01
N LEU A 38 -9.75 18.17 21.90
CA LEU A 38 -11.21 18.35 21.94
C LEU A 38 -11.98 17.03 22.22
N GLY A 39 -11.38 16.07 22.91
CA GLY A 39 -12.01 14.78 23.21
C GLY A 39 -12.04 13.78 22.05
N ILE A 40 -11.42 14.09 20.90
CA ILE A 40 -11.46 13.24 19.71
C ILE A 40 -10.12 12.53 19.50
N ASN A 41 -10.19 11.23 19.21
CA ASN A 41 -9.05 10.38 18.93
C ASN A 41 -8.57 10.52 17.48
N ALA A 42 -7.87 11.63 17.20
CA ALA A 42 -7.35 11.95 15.88
C ALA A 42 -6.41 10.86 15.33
N ASN A 43 -5.57 10.24 16.17
CA ASN A 43 -4.70 9.13 15.76
C ASN A 43 -5.49 7.90 15.30
N LEU A 44 -6.62 7.60 15.96
CA LEU A 44 -7.49 6.50 15.56
C LEU A 44 -8.17 6.80 14.22
N TRP A 45 -8.79 7.98 14.07
CA TRP A 45 -9.50 8.35 12.84
C TRP A 45 -8.56 8.44 11.64
N TRP A 46 -7.43 9.14 11.77
CA TRP A 46 -6.44 9.22 10.70
C TRP A 46 -5.75 7.88 10.43
N GLY A 47 -5.51 7.08 11.47
CA GLY A 47 -5.00 5.73 11.33
C GLY A 47 -5.95 4.84 10.51
N LEU A 48 -7.26 4.93 10.79
CA LEU A 48 -8.29 4.16 10.10
C LEU A 48 -8.44 4.61 8.64
N VAL A 49 -8.43 5.92 8.37
CA VAL A 49 -8.42 6.47 7.01
C VAL A 49 -7.19 5.99 6.23
N LEU A 50 -6.00 6.07 6.81
CA LEU A 50 -4.76 5.58 6.19
C LEU A 50 -4.78 4.06 5.98
N LEU A 51 -5.34 3.30 6.92
CA LEU A 51 -5.46 1.85 6.80
C LEU A 51 -6.40 1.45 5.67
N VAL A 52 -7.58 2.07 5.57
CA VAL A 52 -8.53 1.82 4.47
C VAL A 52 -7.89 2.22 3.14
N PHE A 53 -7.24 3.38 3.07
CA PHE A 53 -6.56 3.84 1.86
C PHE A 53 -5.43 2.89 1.45
N GLY A 54 -4.54 2.52 2.37
CA GLY A 54 -3.43 1.59 2.11
C GLY A 54 -3.93 0.22 1.65
N LEU A 55 -4.98 -0.30 2.28
CA LEU A 55 -5.56 -1.60 1.94
C LEU A 55 -6.18 -1.59 0.54
N THR A 56 -6.92 -0.53 0.19
CA THR A 56 -7.50 -0.40 -1.17
C THR A 56 -6.41 -0.34 -2.24
N MET A 57 -5.34 0.42 -2.01
CA MET A 57 -4.20 0.52 -2.92
C MET A 57 -3.45 -0.82 -3.04
N PHE A 58 -3.24 -1.52 -1.93
CA PHE A 58 -2.60 -2.83 -1.91
C PHE A 58 -3.40 -3.87 -2.71
N LEU A 59 -4.72 -3.93 -2.51
CA LEU A 59 -5.61 -4.86 -3.23
C LEU A 59 -5.63 -4.57 -4.74
N LEU A 60 -5.64 -3.30 -5.15
CA LEU A 60 -5.56 -2.90 -6.56
C LEU A 60 -4.20 -3.23 -7.18
N GLY A 61 -3.10 -2.98 -6.46
CA GLY A 61 -1.75 -3.33 -6.90
C GLY A 61 -1.55 -4.83 -7.06
N GLN A 62 -2.07 -5.63 -6.12
CA GLN A 62 -1.99 -7.09 -6.19
C GLN A 62 -2.78 -7.64 -7.38
N ARG A 63 -3.93 -7.03 -7.71
CA ARG A 63 -4.70 -7.36 -8.92
C ARG A 63 -3.96 -6.99 -10.22
N SER A 64 -3.28 -5.85 -10.24
CA SER A 64 -2.45 -5.39 -11.37
C SER A 64 -1.31 -6.39 -11.67
N GLN A 65 -0.56 -6.77 -10.64
CA GLN A 65 0.54 -7.73 -10.76
C GLN A 65 0.09 -9.10 -11.27
N ARG A 66 -1.06 -9.60 -10.80
CA ARG A 66 -1.63 -10.86 -11.30
C ARG A 66 -2.01 -10.83 -12.78
N ARG A 67 -2.35 -9.65 -13.33
CA ARG A 67 -2.61 -9.48 -14.76
C ARG A 67 -1.32 -9.48 -15.57
N LEU A 68 -0.31 -8.73 -15.12
CA LEU A 68 1.03 -8.71 -15.74
C LEU A 68 1.70 -10.09 -15.76
N ALA A 69 1.58 -10.87 -14.68
CA ALA A 69 2.12 -12.23 -14.63
C ALA A 69 1.42 -13.21 -15.60
N LYS A 70 0.25 -12.84 -16.13
CA LYS A 70 -0.52 -13.66 -17.07
C LYS A 70 -0.22 -13.31 -18.53
N GLU A 71 0.41 -12.18 -18.81
CA GLU A 71 0.82 -11.82 -20.16
C GLU A 71 2.04 -12.67 -20.56
N PRO A 72 1.97 -13.41 -21.68
CA PRO A 72 3.13 -14.10 -22.22
C PRO A 72 4.26 -13.08 -22.46
N PRO A 73 5.52 -13.43 -22.20
CA PRO A 73 6.63 -12.54 -22.51
C PRO A 73 6.55 -12.13 -24.00
N PRO A 74 6.83 -10.85 -24.33
CA PRO A 74 6.82 -10.40 -25.71
C PRO A 74 7.72 -11.32 -26.55
N PRO A 75 7.32 -11.67 -27.78
CA PRO A 75 8.15 -12.49 -28.65
C PRO A 75 9.53 -11.83 -28.74
N VAL A 76 10.57 -12.59 -28.40
CA VAL A 76 11.95 -12.15 -28.60
C VAL A 76 12.07 -11.85 -30.09
N GLU A 77 12.31 -10.59 -30.48
CA GLU A 77 12.52 -10.27 -31.89
C GLU A 77 13.81 -10.95 -32.35
N GLU A 78 13.63 -12.13 -32.96
CA GLU A 78 14.67 -13.04 -33.45
C GLU A 78 15.43 -12.46 -34.68
N GLY A 79 15.27 -11.16 -34.95
CA GLY A 79 15.69 -10.49 -36.17
C GLY A 79 17.06 -9.80 -36.14
N GLU A 80 17.64 -9.50 -34.98
CA GLU A 80 18.90 -8.73 -34.92
C GLU A 80 20.18 -9.58 -35.00
N VAL A 81 20.10 -10.90 -34.83
CA VAL A 81 21.31 -11.75 -34.76
C VAL A 81 21.78 -12.25 -36.15
N ARG A 82 21.02 -12.01 -37.23
CA ARG A 82 21.37 -12.48 -38.59
C ARG A 82 21.79 -11.38 -39.59
N ARG A 83 22.26 -10.23 -39.12
CA ARG A 83 22.88 -9.19 -39.98
C ARG A 83 24.30 -8.85 -39.53
N GLY A 84 25.16 -9.85 -39.51
CA GLY A 84 26.61 -9.69 -39.53
C GLY A 84 27.17 -10.51 -40.69
N HIS A 85 27.32 -9.85 -41.83
CA HIS A 85 28.14 -10.32 -42.95
C HIS A 85 29.63 -10.24 -42.57
#